data_AF-C7GE10-F1
#
_entry.id   AF-C7GE10-F1
#
_cell.length_a   1.000
_cell.length_b   1.000
_cell.length_c   1.000
_cell.angle_alpha   90.00
_cell.angle_beta   90.00
_cell.angle_gamma   90.00
#
_symmetry.space_group_name_H-M   'P 1'
#
loop_
_entity.id
_entity.type
_entity.pdbx_description
1 polymer ?
#
loop_
_entity_poly.entity_id
_entity_poly.type
_entity_poly.pdbx_seq_one_letter_code
_entity_poly.pdbx_strand_id
1 'polypeptide(L)' 'MKTDEKITLWSERIHEFQFSGQTCKTWCQEHHVPVSTMNYWMRKLKKLDEQS' A
#
# COMPACT_ATOMS: atom_id res chain seq x y z
N MET A 1 -1.25 -6.55 19.34
CA MET A 1 -0.91 -5.55 18.31
C MET A 1 -0.62 -6.26 16.98
N LYS A 2 -1.66 -6.68 16.24
CA LYS A 2 -1.51 -7.28 14.89
C LYS A 2 -1.83 -6.29 13.76
N THR A 3 -2.37 -5.13 14.11
CA THR A 3 -2.78 -4.10 13.15
C THR A 3 -1.56 -3.31 12.69
N ASP A 4 -0.61 -3.06 13.59
CA ASP A 4 0.56 -2.21 13.32
C ASP A 4 1.52 -2.88 12.33
N GLU A 5 1.81 -4.18 12.50
CA GLU A 5 2.65 -4.93 11.55
C GLU A 5 2.06 -4.92 10.12
N LYS A 6 0.73 -4.99 10.01
CA LYS A 6 0.05 -4.93 8.71
C LYS A 6 0.11 -3.53 8.11
N ILE A 7 -0.09 -2.50 8.93
CA ILE A 7 0.01 -1.11 8.50
C ILE A 7 1.43 -0.80 8.02
N THR A 8 2.44 -1.23 8.76
CA THR A 8 3.85 -1.10 8.36
C THR A 8 4.11 -1.74 7.01
N LEU A 9 3.70 -3.01 6.82
CA LEU A 9 3.86 -3.70 5.54
C LEU A 9 3.20 -2.94 4.38
N TRP A 10 1.99 -2.42 4.58
CA TRP A 10 1.27 -1.68 3.54
C TRP A 10 1.98 -0.38 3.20
N SER A 11 2.44 0.36 4.22
CA SER A 11 3.18 1.60 4.05
C SER A 11 4.49 1.37 3.30
N GLU A 12 5.26 0.34 3.67
CA GLU A 12 6.49 -0.05 2.97
C GLU A 12 6.24 -0.34 1.49
N ARG A 13 5.23 -1.16 1.17
CA ARG A 13 4.87 -1.47 -0.21
C ARG A 13 4.42 -0.25 -1.01
N ILE A 14 3.67 0.66 -0.39
CA ILE A 14 3.25 1.90 -1.05
C ILE A 14 4.45 2.82 -1.28
N HIS A 15 5.42 2.85 -0.36
CA HIS A 15 6.64 3.62 -0.51
C HIS A 15 7.53 3.06 -1.63
N GLU A 16 7.70 1.73 -1.71
CA GLU A 16 8.35 1.05 -2.84
C GLU A 16 7.67 1.39 -4.17
N PHE A 17 6.33 1.36 -4.21
CA PHE A 17 5.56 1.75 -5.38
C PHE A 17 5.82 3.20 -5.79
N GLN A 18 5.76 4.15 -4.85
CA GLN A 18 6.01 5.56 -5.12
C GLN A 18 7.44 5.81 -5.63
N PHE A 19 8.42 5.13 -5.04
CA PHE A 19 9.81 5.24 -5.45
C PHE A 19 10.08 4.60 -6.82
N SER A 20 9.34 3.55 -7.17
CA SER A 20 9.49 2.87 -8.46
C SER A 20 9.13 3.75 -9.67
N GLY A 21 8.31 4.80 -9.47
CA GLY A 21 7.81 5.65 -10.56
C GLY A 21 6.89 4.92 -11.56
N GLN A 22 6.53 3.67 -11.28
CA GLN A 22 5.70 2.85 -12.15
C GLN A 22 4.22 3.20 -12.01
N THR A 23 3.41 2.68 -12.93
CA THR A 23 1.96 2.68 -12.73
C THR A 23 1.56 1.62 -11.70
N CYS A 24 0.48 1.86 -10.96
CA CYS A 24 -0.03 0.92 -9.94
C CYS A 24 -0.26 -0.49 -10.52
N LYS A 25 -0.74 -0.59 -11.76
CA LYS A 25 -0.98 -1.88 -12.44
C LYS A 25 0.33 -2.65 -12.68
N THR A 26 1.35 -1.98 -13.21
CA THR A 26 2.65 -2.60 -13.49
C THR A 26 3.32 -3.08 -12.21
N TRP A 27 3.40 -2.21 -11.20
CA TRP A 27 4.00 -2.55 -9.91
C TRP A 27 3.25 -3.71 -9.23
N CYS A 28 1.92 -3.67 -9.23
CA CYS A 28 1.09 -4.75 -8.68
C CYS A 28 1.33 -6.09 -9.38
N GLN A 29 1.52 -6.08 -10.71
CA GLN A 29 1.82 -7.28 -11.47
C GLN A 29 3.20 -7.86 -11.13
N GLU A 30 4.24 -7.03 -11.04
CA GLU A 30 5.60 -7.48 -10.69
C GLU A 30 5.69 -8.02 -9.25
N HIS A 31 5.03 -7.33 -8.32
CA HIS A 31 5.05 -7.67 -6.90
C HIS A 31 3.98 -8.69 -6.50
N HIS A 32 3.21 -9.23 -7.46
CA HIS A 32 2.14 -10.20 -7.24
C HIS A 32 1.09 -9.72 -6.23
N VAL A 33 0.84 -8.41 -6.20
CA VAL A 33 -0.17 -7.77 -5.37
C VAL A 33 -1.40 -7.50 -6.23
N PRO A 34 -2.60 -7.96 -5.85
CA PRO A 34 -3.81 -7.56 -6.57
C PRO A 34 -4.02 -6.04 -6.48
N VAL A 35 -4.35 -5.40 -7.60
CA VAL A 35 -4.60 -3.94 -7.65
C VAL A 35 -5.71 -3.52 -6.68
N SER A 36 -6.72 -4.37 -6.47
CA SER A 36 -7.78 -4.15 -5.46
C SER A 36 -7.22 -4.08 -4.03
N THR A 37 -6.25 -4.95 -3.71
CA THR A 37 -5.55 -4.97 -2.42
C THR A 37 -4.72 -3.70 -2.22
N MET A 38 -3.96 -3.28 -3.24
CA MET A 38 -3.19 -2.04 -3.19
C MET A 38 -4.09 -0.80 -2.99
N ASN A 39 -5.20 -0.72 -3.74
CA ASN A 39 -6.18 0.36 -3.56
C ASN A 39 -6.81 0.35 -2.16
N TYR A 40 -7.07 -0.84 -1.60
CA TYR A 40 -7.56 -0.97 -0.23
C TYR A 40 -6.56 -0.43 0.79
N TRP A 41 -5.27 -0.76 0.65
CA TRP A 41 -4.19 -0.26 1.50
C TRP A 41 -4.12 1.27 1.47
N MET A 42 -4.07 1.87 0.28
CA MET A 42 -4.00 3.33 0.14
C MET A 42 -5.19 4.02 0.82
N ARG A 43 -6.41 3.52 0.62
CA ARG A 43 -7.62 4.07 1.25
C ARG A 43 -7.58 3.94 2.77
N LYS A 44 -7.08 2.81 3.27
CA LYS A 44 -7.03 2.56 4.72
C LYS A 44 -5.96 3.39 5.41
N LEU A 45 -4.78 3.53 4.80
CA LEU A 45 -3.74 4.43 5.32
C LEU A 45 -4.20 5.88 5.32
N LYS A 46 -4.86 6.35 4.25
CA LYS A 46 -5.43 7.70 4.22
C LYS A 46 -6.43 7.95 5.37
N LYS A 47 -7.31 6.99 5.64
CA LYS A 47 -8.25 7.09 6.78
C LYS A 47 -7.57 7.10 8.14
N LEU A 48 -6.42 6.44 8.28
CA LEU A 48 -5.65 6.43 9.52
C LEU A 48 -4.91 7.76 9.71
N ASP A 49 -4.37 8.32 8.64
CA ASP A 49 -3.75 9.66 8.62
C ASP A 49 -4.76 10.76 8.98
N GLU A 50 -5.98 10.72 8.42
CA GLU A 50 -7.07 11.66 8.74
C GLU A 50 -7.59 11.55 10.19
N GLN A 51 -7.31 10.44 10.88
CA GLN A 51 -7.73 10.20 12.28
C GLN A 51 -6.60 10.41 13.30
N SER A 52 -5.38 10.73 12.84
CA SER A 52 -4.22 11.02 13.69
C SER A 52 -4.06 12.52 13.94
#